data_AF-A0A182NHE1-F1
#
_entry.id   AF-A0A182NHE1-F1
#
_cell.length_a   1.000
_cell.length_b   1.000
_cell.length_c   1.000
_cell.angle_alpha   90.00
_cell.angle_beta   90.00
_cell.angle_gamma   90.00
#
_symmetry.space_group_name_H-M   'P 1'
#
loop_
_entity.id
_entity.type
_entity.pdbx_description
1 polymer ?
#
loop_
_entity_poly.entity_id
_entity_poly.type
_entity_poly.pdbx_seq_one_letter_code
_entity_poly.pdbx_strand_id
1 'polypeptide(L)'
;MRNLLLLFALAAFTAVEANRFRQEFPGPYCAARKYDSCCRDRQDGCAQPISTTLCYCDEFCERGEHGDCCPDYEEVCLGIVAGPDNATSCVHKNHYFTPYDPVIVDNCNTCKCNLDGSVICTDDVCMVDEDLLRQLGHLHRSLGWSATNYTEWWGRKYDEGKVLRLGTFQPKHRVKAMKRLSNKGGSLPSRFDASEHWTGLIAEARDQGWCGSSWAFSTATMASDRFAILSKGREMVQLAPQQMLACVRRQRGCSGGHLDSAWQYVRKNGMVNEECYPYIAAQNVCKVHEDDTLITANCELPVKVNRTHLYKMGPAYSLNNETDIMTEIKDRGTVQALMRVYRDFFSYRGGIYRHSAAATPAEERSAYHSVRLIGWGEERVGYEVVKYWIAINSWGQWWGENGRFRILRGVNECEIESYVLAANPYVHEHVQTVRNVGELQELIVGTGYVPHPSRRYPPYGRG
;
A
#
# COMPACT_ATOMS: atom_id res chain seq x y z
N MET A 1 -55.17 31.43 21.52
CA MET A 1 -53.94 31.22 20.73
C MET A 1 -53.03 32.47 20.61
N ARG A 2 -53.26 33.56 21.36
CA ARG A 2 -52.35 34.73 21.39
C ARG A 2 -51.55 34.87 22.69
N ASN A 3 -51.96 34.21 23.78
CA ASN A 3 -51.29 34.27 25.08
C ASN A 3 -50.29 33.13 25.35
N LEU A 4 -50.19 32.12 24.47
CA LEU A 4 -49.21 31.03 24.62
C LEU A 4 -47.87 31.34 23.91
N LEU A 5 -47.88 32.25 22.93
CA LEU A 5 -46.69 32.67 22.16
C LEU A 5 -45.85 33.72 22.92
N LEU A 6 -46.44 34.49 23.83
CA LEU A 6 -45.69 35.46 24.65
C LEU A 6 -44.90 34.78 25.79
N LEU A 7 -45.37 33.66 26.32
CA LEU A 7 -44.69 32.92 27.39
C LEU A 7 -43.42 32.20 26.89
N PHE A 8 -43.39 31.74 25.64
CA PHE A 8 -42.19 31.15 25.03
C PHE A 8 -41.15 32.19 24.60
N ALA A 9 -41.57 33.41 24.26
CA ALA A 9 -40.64 34.49 23.89
C ALA A 9 -39.92 35.09 25.11
N LEU A 10 -40.58 35.17 26.26
CA LEU A 10 -39.99 35.67 27.52
C LEU A 10 -38.98 34.68 28.13
N ALA A 11 -39.24 33.37 28.07
CA ALA A 11 -38.30 32.35 28.54
C ALA A 11 -37.05 32.19 27.65
N ALA A 12 -37.16 32.51 26.35
CA ALA A 12 -36.03 32.47 25.42
C ALA A 12 -35.12 33.71 25.53
N PHE A 13 -35.65 34.86 25.96
CA PHE A 13 -34.87 36.09 26.13
C PHE A 13 -34.01 36.06 27.41
N THR A 14 -34.51 35.47 28.50
CA THR A 14 -33.79 35.41 29.79
C THR A 14 -32.60 34.43 29.75
N ALA A 15 -32.72 33.31 29.03
CA ALA A 15 -31.62 32.36 28.85
C ALA A 15 -30.47 32.91 27.99
N VAL A 16 -30.76 33.81 27.03
CA VAL A 16 -29.75 34.42 26.15
C VAL A 16 -28.94 35.51 26.89
N GLU A 17 -29.56 36.27 27.79
CA GLU A 17 -28.85 37.29 28.58
C GLU A 17 -27.96 36.69 29.68
N ALA A 18 -28.42 35.64 30.38
CA ALA A 18 -27.61 34.92 31.35
C ALA A 18 -26.34 34.32 30.70
N ASN A 19 -26.47 33.80 29.48
CA ASN A 19 -25.35 33.22 28.75
C ASN A 19 -24.37 34.29 28.21
N ARG A 20 -24.86 35.50 27.91
CA ARG A 20 -24.02 36.64 27.51
C ARG A 20 -23.21 37.21 28.69
N PHE A 21 -23.80 37.27 29.88
CA PHE A 21 -23.12 37.76 31.09
C PHE A 21 -21.95 36.84 31.50
N ARG A 22 -22.10 35.52 31.33
CA ARG A 22 -21.04 34.53 31.53
C ARG A 22 -19.86 34.69 30.55
N GLN A 23 -20.13 35.11 29.31
CA GLN A 23 -19.08 35.37 28.31
C GLN A 23 -18.33 36.69 28.57
N GLU A 24 -19.02 37.71 29.09
CA GLU A 24 -18.42 39.02 29.37
C GLU A 24 -17.60 39.03 30.68
N PHE A 25 -17.93 38.18 31.66
CA PHE A 25 -17.26 38.10 32.96
C PHE A 25 -16.99 36.65 33.40
N PRO A 26 -15.98 35.97 32.83
CA PRO A 26 -15.64 34.60 33.20
C PRO A 26 -15.05 34.53 34.63
N GLY A 27 -15.48 33.52 35.41
CA GLY A 27 -14.98 33.22 36.77
C GLY A 27 -13.53 32.71 36.84
N PRO A 28 -13.07 32.21 38.01
CA PRO A 28 -13.85 31.66 39.11
C PRO A 28 -14.24 32.67 40.20
N TYR A 29 -15.48 32.60 40.70
CA TYR A 29 -15.99 33.42 41.80
C TYR A 29 -16.38 32.54 42.99
N CYS A 30 -17.44 31.75 42.88
CA CYS A 30 -17.86 30.84 43.95
C CYS A 30 -16.80 29.77 44.22
N ALA A 31 -16.13 29.27 43.17
CA ALA A 31 -15.02 28.34 43.32
C ALA A 31 -13.78 28.97 43.99
N ALA A 32 -13.61 30.30 43.95
CA ALA A 32 -12.47 30.99 44.54
C ALA A 32 -12.62 31.29 46.04
N ARG A 33 -13.81 31.03 46.62
CA ARG A 33 -14.08 31.27 48.04
C ARG A 33 -13.38 30.22 48.91
N LYS A 34 -12.54 30.71 49.83
CA LYS A 34 -11.66 29.89 50.67
C LYS A 34 -12.38 29.07 51.74
N TYR A 35 -13.56 29.51 52.17
CA TYR A 35 -14.40 28.87 53.18
C TYR A 35 -15.84 28.85 52.68
N ASP A 36 -16.47 27.67 52.72
CA ASP A 36 -17.84 27.39 52.26
C ASP A 36 -18.15 28.04 50.91
N SER A 37 -17.67 27.40 49.82
CA SER A 37 -17.82 27.89 48.44
C SER A 37 -19.24 28.33 48.08
N CYS A 38 -20.23 27.72 48.73
CA CYS A 38 -21.65 27.94 48.53
C CYS A 38 -22.37 28.04 49.87
N CYS A 39 -23.20 29.06 50.04
CA CYS A 39 -23.89 29.29 51.31
C CYS A 39 -25.39 28.94 51.21
N ARG A 40 -25.93 28.46 52.33
CA ARG A 40 -27.37 28.26 52.51
C ARG A 40 -28.01 29.54 53.01
N ASP A 41 -29.24 29.77 52.57
CA ASP A 41 -30.01 30.99 52.84
C ASP A 41 -29.28 32.28 52.40
N ARG A 42 -29.92 33.44 52.59
CA ARG A 42 -29.30 34.73 52.28
C ARG A 42 -28.14 35.02 53.22
N GLN A 43 -26.94 35.16 52.67
CA GLN A 43 -25.77 35.57 53.43
C GLN A 43 -25.04 36.68 52.67
N ASP A 44 -25.16 37.93 53.12
CA ASP A 44 -24.55 39.07 52.42
C ASP A 44 -23.01 38.98 52.30
N GLY A 45 -22.36 38.19 53.17
CA GLY A 45 -20.91 37.88 53.10
C GLY A 45 -20.56 36.76 52.11
N CYS A 46 -21.56 36.12 51.51
CA CYS A 46 -21.44 35.07 50.51
C CYS A 46 -21.43 35.65 49.09
N ALA A 47 -20.62 36.68 48.89
CA ALA A 47 -20.53 37.44 47.66
C ALA A 47 -19.10 37.54 47.15
N GLN A 48 -18.93 37.80 45.85
CA GLN A 48 -17.66 38.08 45.20
C GLN A 48 -17.77 39.33 44.30
N PRO A 49 -16.70 40.12 44.17
CA PRO A 49 -16.68 41.25 43.25
C PRO A 49 -16.68 40.78 41.80
N ILE A 50 -17.57 41.37 40.98
CA ILE A 50 -17.62 41.20 39.53
C ILE A 50 -17.74 42.59 38.87
N SER A 51 -16.70 42.98 38.11
CA SER A 51 -16.60 44.34 37.55
C SER A 51 -16.79 45.43 38.63
N THR A 52 -17.81 46.27 38.52
CA THR A 52 -18.14 47.34 39.48
C THR A 52 -19.22 46.95 40.50
N THR A 53 -19.64 45.69 40.55
CA THR A 53 -20.70 45.19 41.43
C THR A 53 -20.28 43.93 42.19
N LEU A 54 -21.18 43.39 43.01
CA LEU A 54 -21.05 42.08 43.64
C LEU A 54 -21.96 41.06 42.95
N CYS A 55 -21.51 39.81 42.90
CA CYS A 55 -22.33 38.64 42.62
C CYS A 55 -22.38 37.74 43.86
N TYR A 56 -23.39 36.89 43.95
CA TYR A 56 -23.66 36.07 45.14
C TYR A 56 -23.51 34.56 44.87
N CYS A 57 -23.05 33.84 45.89
CA CYS A 57 -22.82 32.40 45.90
C CYS A 57 -23.74 31.67 46.89
N ASP A 58 -24.92 32.24 47.15
CA ASP A 58 -25.89 31.71 48.10
C ASP A 58 -27.21 31.34 47.41
N GLU A 59 -28.03 30.49 48.06
CA GLU A 59 -29.32 30.01 47.54
C GLU A 59 -30.35 31.13 47.27
N PHE A 60 -30.09 32.36 47.72
CA PHE A 60 -31.00 33.47 47.56
C PHE A 60 -30.79 34.23 46.25
N CYS A 61 -29.66 34.02 45.57
CA CYS A 61 -29.33 34.71 44.33
C CYS A 61 -30.24 34.32 43.15
N GLU A 62 -30.91 33.16 43.22
CA GLU A 62 -31.83 32.64 42.20
C GLU A 62 -33.23 33.29 42.24
N ARG A 63 -33.30 34.62 42.26
CA ARG A 63 -34.57 35.36 42.35
C ARG A 63 -35.03 35.93 41.02
N GLY A 64 -35.80 35.14 40.27
CA GLY A 64 -36.61 35.62 39.14
C GLY A 64 -35.79 36.16 37.96
N GLU A 65 -36.38 37.06 37.16
CA GLU A 65 -35.82 37.53 35.87
C GLU A 65 -34.46 38.25 35.95
N HIS A 66 -33.99 38.61 37.16
CA HIS A 66 -32.72 39.32 37.38
C HIS A 66 -31.96 38.77 38.60
N GLY A 67 -31.68 37.46 38.61
CA GLY A 67 -30.80 36.86 39.62
C GLY A 67 -29.40 37.47 39.61
N ASP A 68 -28.82 37.68 40.80
CA ASP A 68 -27.48 38.26 41.01
C ASP A 68 -26.43 37.19 41.34
N CYS A 69 -26.71 35.94 40.94
CA CYS A 69 -25.80 34.82 41.10
C CYS A 69 -24.48 35.05 40.36
N CYS A 70 -23.38 34.59 40.97
CA CYS A 70 -22.11 34.55 40.26
C CYS A 70 -22.19 33.61 39.03
N PRO A 71 -21.49 33.91 37.92
CA PRO A 71 -21.55 33.12 36.69
C PRO A 71 -21.20 31.62 36.82
N ASP A 72 -20.48 31.23 37.87
CA ASP A 72 -20.11 29.85 38.19
C ASP A 72 -20.98 29.19 39.28
N TYR A 73 -22.03 29.86 39.76
CA TYR A 73 -22.88 29.39 40.85
C TYR A 73 -23.56 28.04 40.55
N GLU A 74 -24.22 27.89 39.40
CA GLU A 74 -24.92 26.63 39.07
C GLU A 74 -23.96 25.43 38.99
N GLU A 75 -22.76 25.64 38.46
CA GLU A 75 -21.75 24.59 38.31
C GLU A 75 -21.11 24.22 39.65
N VAL A 76 -20.76 25.22 40.46
CA VAL A 76 -20.01 25.03 41.72
C VAL A 76 -20.94 24.69 42.90
N CYS A 77 -22.13 25.30 42.94
CA CYS A 77 -23.04 25.20 44.07
C CYS A 77 -24.20 24.25 43.86
N LEU A 78 -24.69 24.12 42.62
CA LEU A 78 -25.76 23.18 42.30
C LEU A 78 -25.25 21.89 41.64
N GLY A 79 -23.97 21.85 41.25
CA GLY A 79 -23.38 20.70 40.55
C GLY A 79 -23.99 20.47 39.17
N ILE A 80 -24.65 21.47 38.59
CA ILE A 80 -25.24 21.42 37.26
C ILE A 80 -24.11 21.62 36.27
N VAL A 81 -23.68 20.53 35.64
CA VAL A 81 -22.74 20.60 34.52
C VAL A 81 -23.42 21.36 33.40
N ALA A 82 -22.82 22.47 32.96
CA ALA A 82 -23.32 23.24 31.82
C ALA A 82 -23.56 22.27 30.65
N GLY A 83 -24.78 22.29 30.11
CA GLY A 83 -25.14 21.48 28.96
C GLY A 83 -24.24 21.77 27.74
N PRO A 84 -24.35 20.96 26.67
CA PRO A 84 -23.53 21.06 25.45
C PRO A 84 -23.51 22.44 24.77
N ASP A 85 -24.36 23.38 25.19
CA ASP A 85 -24.45 24.75 24.67
C ASP A 85 -23.30 25.67 25.14
N ASN A 86 -22.45 25.25 26.08
CA ASN A 86 -21.25 26.00 26.54
C ASN A 86 -19.92 25.25 26.30
N ALA A 87 -19.91 24.24 25.43
CA ALA A 87 -18.67 23.54 25.10
C ALA A 87 -17.70 24.46 24.32
N THR A 88 -16.46 24.59 24.80
CA THR A 88 -15.38 25.34 24.13
C THR A 88 -15.25 24.87 22.68
N SER A 89 -15.58 25.73 21.71
CA SER A 89 -15.53 25.37 20.29
C SER A 89 -14.10 25.45 19.75
N CYS A 90 -13.64 24.38 19.10
CA CYS A 90 -12.41 24.33 18.35
C CYS A 90 -12.63 24.58 16.85
N VAL A 91 -11.59 25.09 16.18
CA VAL A 91 -11.58 25.30 14.72
C VAL A 91 -10.35 24.65 14.10
N HIS A 92 -10.56 23.78 13.09
CA HIS A 92 -9.49 23.20 12.28
C HIS A 92 -9.88 23.20 10.80
N LYS A 93 -9.07 23.83 9.93
CA LYS A 93 -9.33 23.94 8.47
C LYS A 93 -10.79 24.30 8.12
N ASN A 94 -11.34 25.32 8.76
CA ASN A 94 -12.73 25.79 8.63
C ASN A 94 -13.82 24.82 9.12
N HIS A 95 -13.45 23.73 9.82
CA HIS A 95 -14.40 22.89 10.56
C HIS A 95 -14.46 23.31 12.03
N TYR A 96 -15.68 23.49 12.52
CA TYR A 96 -15.98 23.82 13.92
C TYR A 96 -16.46 22.55 14.63
N PHE A 97 -15.91 22.26 15.81
CA PHE A 97 -16.24 21.06 16.59
C PHE A 97 -15.85 21.25 18.06
N THR A 98 -16.42 20.44 18.95
CA THR A 98 -16.27 20.52 20.40
C THR A 98 -15.50 19.31 20.95
N PRO A 99 -15.09 19.33 22.23
CA PRO A 99 -14.40 18.18 22.87
C PRO A 99 -15.26 16.92 22.96
N TYR A 100 -16.58 17.06 22.80
CA TYR A 100 -17.55 15.98 22.86
C TYR A 100 -17.90 15.41 21.48
N ASP A 101 -17.51 16.10 20.40
CA ASP A 101 -17.71 15.61 19.04
C ASP A 101 -16.73 14.48 18.70
N PRO A 102 -17.07 13.61 17.73
CA PRO A 102 -16.13 12.67 17.14
C PRO A 102 -14.88 13.39 16.61
N VAL A 103 -13.73 12.70 16.62
CA VAL A 103 -12.50 13.24 16.05
C VAL A 103 -12.71 13.59 14.57
N ILE A 104 -12.18 14.74 14.16
CA ILE A 104 -12.16 15.13 12.75
C ILE A 104 -11.04 14.38 12.06
N VAL A 105 -11.31 13.88 10.86
CA VAL A 105 -10.31 13.26 10.00
C VAL A 105 -9.85 14.27 8.96
N ASP A 106 -8.59 14.65 9.02
CA ASP A 106 -7.90 15.51 8.07
C ASP A 106 -6.91 14.67 7.25
N ASN A 107 -7.34 14.25 6.06
CA ASN A 107 -6.65 13.23 5.27
C ASN A 107 -6.43 11.97 6.13
N CYS A 108 -5.18 11.59 6.43
CA CYS A 108 -4.87 10.42 7.25
C CYS A 108 -4.70 10.74 8.75
N ASN A 109 -4.80 12.02 9.12
CA ASN A 109 -4.59 12.50 10.48
C ASN A 109 -5.92 12.67 11.20
N THR A 110 -5.93 12.42 12.50
CA THR A 110 -7.11 12.66 13.34
C THR A 110 -6.87 13.82 14.29
N CYS A 111 -7.81 14.76 14.33
CA CYS A 111 -7.77 15.97 15.12
C CYS A 111 -8.82 15.90 16.23
N LYS A 112 -8.39 16.16 17.47
CA LYS A 112 -9.24 16.19 18.67
C LYS A 112 -9.24 17.58 19.29
N CYS A 113 -10.42 18.03 19.70
CA CYS A 113 -10.62 19.25 20.48
C CYS A 113 -10.45 18.94 21.97
N ASN A 114 -9.65 19.74 22.66
CA ASN A 114 -9.46 19.65 24.10
C ASN A 114 -10.41 20.61 24.83
N LEU A 115 -10.64 20.35 26.12
CA LEU A 115 -11.51 21.18 26.97
C LEU A 115 -11.06 22.65 27.07
N ASP A 116 -9.77 22.91 26.84
CA ASP A 116 -9.17 24.25 26.81
C ASP A 116 -9.34 24.98 25.45
N GLY A 117 -10.02 24.36 24.48
CA GLY A 117 -10.20 24.91 23.14
C GLY A 117 -9.02 24.70 22.18
N SER A 118 -7.97 24.00 22.61
CA SER A 118 -6.86 23.63 21.72
C SER A 118 -7.21 22.43 20.84
N VAL A 119 -6.71 22.42 19.60
CA VAL A 119 -6.79 21.28 18.69
C VAL A 119 -5.45 20.56 18.66
N ILE A 120 -5.47 19.25 18.93
CA ILE A 120 -4.33 18.37 18.74
C ILE A 120 -4.64 17.40 17.60
N CYS A 121 -3.83 17.44 16.55
CA CYS A 121 -3.88 16.49 15.46
C CYS A 121 -2.71 15.51 15.56
N THR A 122 -2.90 14.29 15.04
CA THR A 122 -1.77 13.43 14.70
C THR A 122 -0.95 14.07 13.58
N ASP A 123 0.35 13.76 13.53
CA ASP A 123 1.29 14.24 12.51
C ASP A 123 1.88 13.06 11.72
N ASP A 124 0.98 12.23 11.18
CA ASP A 124 1.33 11.12 10.32
C ASP A 124 1.55 11.61 8.87
N VAL A 125 2.57 11.05 8.22
CA VAL A 125 2.77 11.24 6.78
C VAL A 125 1.70 10.46 6.03
N CYS A 126 0.89 11.14 5.23
CA CYS A 126 -0.14 10.50 4.42
C CYS A 126 0.41 9.96 3.09
N MET A 127 -0.23 8.93 2.53
CA MET A 127 0.12 8.39 1.21
C MET A 127 -0.13 9.39 0.09
N VAL A 128 -1.24 10.12 0.17
CA VAL A 128 -1.53 11.26 -0.69
C VAL A 128 -1.11 12.51 0.07
N ASP A 129 0.05 13.05 -0.30
CA ASP A 129 0.63 14.27 0.28
C ASP A 129 0.49 15.39 -0.76
N GLU A 130 -0.43 16.33 -0.49
CA GLU A 130 -0.74 17.42 -1.42
C GLU A 130 0.42 18.40 -1.60
N ASP A 131 1.24 18.60 -0.56
CA ASP A 131 2.40 19.48 -0.62
C ASP A 131 3.51 18.84 -1.45
N LEU A 132 3.75 17.53 -1.28
CA LEU A 132 4.65 16.78 -2.14
C LEU A 132 4.17 16.80 -3.60
N LEU A 133 2.87 16.56 -3.85
CA LEU A 133 2.31 16.60 -5.20
C LEU A 133 2.50 17.97 -5.85
N ARG A 134 2.31 19.06 -5.09
CA ARG A 134 2.56 20.43 -5.57
C ARG A 134 4.03 20.65 -5.93
N GLN A 135 4.95 20.21 -5.07
CA GLN A 135 6.40 20.30 -5.33
C GLN A 135 6.80 19.50 -6.58
N LEU A 136 6.34 18.25 -6.71
CA LEU A 136 6.59 17.40 -7.88
C LEU A 136 5.98 18.01 -9.15
N GLY A 137 4.82 18.64 -9.05
CA GLY A 137 4.18 19.38 -10.15
C GLY A 137 5.05 20.53 -10.66
N HIS A 138 5.68 21.29 -9.76
CA HIS A 138 6.64 22.34 -10.13
C HIS A 138 7.93 21.77 -10.76
N LEU A 139 8.35 20.58 -10.34
CA LEU A 139 9.58 19.92 -10.81
C LEU A 139 9.38 18.99 -12.02
N HIS A 140 8.16 18.78 -12.54
CA HIS A 140 7.89 17.75 -13.56
C HIS A 140 8.80 17.84 -14.80
N ARG A 141 9.12 19.05 -15.26
CA ARG A 141 9.97 19.26 -16.44
C ARG A 141 11.42 18.85 -16.20
N SER A 142 11.96 19.12 -15.00
CA SER A 142 13.33 18.75 -14.65
C SER A 142 13.46 17.27 -14.29
N LEU A 143 12.42 16.70 -13.66
CA LEU A 143 12.38 15.28 -13.32
C LEU A 143 12.17 14.39 -14.55
N GLY A 144 11.43 14.84 -15.56
CA GLY A 144 11.10 14.04 -16.75
C GLY A 144 10.00 13.00 -16.52
N TRP A 145 9.28 13.12 -15.40
CA TRP A 145 8.10 12.32 -15.08
C TRP A 145 7.08 13.18 -14.32
N SER A 146 5.83 12.72 -14.31
CA SER A 146 4.70 13.44 -13.70
C SER A 146 4.08 12.66 -12.55
N ALA A 147 3.66 13.38 -11.52
CA ALA A 147 2.94 12.83 -10.38
C ALA A 147 1.43 13.12 -10.50
N THR A 148 0.62 12.31 -9.82
CA THR A 148 -0.84 12.50 -9.73
C THR A 148 -1.38 12.11 -8.37
N ASN A 149 -2.55 12.65 -8.05
CA ASN A 149 -3.32 12.23 -6.89
C ASN A 149 -4.08 10.93 -7.23
N TYR A 150 -3.82 9.87 -6.47
CA TYR A 150 -4.62 8.64 -6.47
C TYR A 150 -5.58 8.69 -5.29
N THR A 151 -6.81 9.13 -5.54
CA THR A 151 -7.83 9.33 -4.51
C THR A 151 -8.17 8.04 -3.77
N GLU A 152 -7.93 6.86 -4.37
CA GLU A 152 -8.10 5.56 -3.72
C GLU A 152 -7.20 5.37 -2.48
N TRP A 153 -6.15 6.19 -2.34
CA TRP A 153 -5.23 6.16 -1.20
C TRP A 153 -5.44 7.30 -0.22
N TRP A 154 -6.42 8.17 -0.45
CA TRP A 154 -6.77 9.23 0.48
C TRP A 154 -7.13 8.65 1.85
N GLY A 155 -6.70 9.32 2.92
CA GLY A 155 -6.96 8.89 4.29
C GLY A 155 -6.05 7.79 4.82
N ARG A 156 -5.08 7.31 4.03
CA ARG A 156 -4.15 6.26 4.45
C ARG A 156 -2.77 6.80 4.81
N LYS A 157 -2.18 6.19 5.82
CA LYS A 157 -0.85 6.56 6.30
C LYS A 157 0.23 5.95 5.40
N TYR A 158 1.30 6.68 5.15
CA TYR A 158 2.42 6.24 4.35
C TYR A 158 3.04 4.94 4.88
N ASP A 159 3.15 4.80 6.21
CA ASP A 159 3.69 3.58 6.81
C ASP A 159 2.81 2.34 6.59
N GLU A 160 1.48 2.51 6.48
CA GLU A 160 0.59 1.42 6.07
C GLU A 160 0.82 1.04 4.61
N GLY A 161 0.91 2.04 3.72
CA GLY A 161 1.26 1.83 2.31
C GLY A 161 2.59 1.12 2.13
N LYS A 162 3.60 1.51 2.90
CA LYS A 162 4.93 0.89 2.89
C LYS A 162 4.86 -0.61 3.21
N VAL A 163 4.08 -1.00 4.21
CA VAL A 163 3.94 -2.41 4.59
C VAL A 163 3.05 -3.18 3.60
N LEU A 164 1.90 -2.62 3.24
CA LEU A 164 0.83 -3.33 2.53
C LEU A 164 0.90 -3.23 1.00
N ARG A 165 1.65 -2.28 0.44
CA ARG A 165 1.85 -2.16 -1.03
C ARG A 165 3.25 -2.61 -1.47
N LEU A 166 4.28 -2.55 -0.62
CA LEU A 166 5.65 -2.88 -1.01
C LEU A 166 6.01 -4.34 -0.76
N GLY A 167 5.92 -4.84 0.47
CA GLY A 167 5.82 -6.28 0.76
C GLY A 167 6.98 -7.21 0.38
N THR A 168 8.12 -6.74 -0.10
CA THR A 168 9.27 -7.62 -0.37
C THR A 168 10.41 -7.34 0.58
N PHE A 169 11.01 -8.39 1.13
CA PHE A 169 12.18 -8.25 2.00
C PHE A 169 13.49 -8.27 1.20
N GLN A 170 14.47 -7.53 1.70
CA GLN A 170 15.82 -7.53 1.12
C GLN A 170 16.41 -8.96 1.08
N PRO A 171 17.11 -9.34 0.01
CA PRO A 171 17.76 -10.65 -0.07
C PRO A 171 18.87 -10.78 0.97
N LYS A 172 18.99 -11.97 1.57
CA LYS A 172 20.06 -12.31 2.51
C LYS A 172 21.42 -12.32 1.82
N HIS A 173 22.50 -12.12 2.56
CA HIS A 173 23.87 -12.03 2.01
C HIS A 173 24.25 -13.21 1.09
N ARG A 174 23.92 -14.46 1.47
CA ARG A 174 24.20 -15.65 0.65
C ARG A 174 23.48 -15.65 -0.70
N VAL A 175 22.31 -15.02 -0.76
CA VAL A 175 21.49 -14.89 -1.96
C VAL A 175 22.06 -13.80 -2.87
N LYS A 176 22.52 -12.69 -2.29
CA LYS A 176 23.28 -11.65 -3.02
C LYS A 176 24.58 -12.20 -3.65
N ALA A 177 25.18 -13.22 -3.04
CA ALA A 177 26.39 -13.90 -3.52
C ALA A 177 26.15 -15.05 -4.51
N MET A 178 24.90 -15.28 -4.97
CA MET A 178 24.62 -16.30 -5.98
C MET A 178 25.41 -16.04 -7.27
N LYS A 179 25.94 -17.11 -7.88
CA LYS A 179 26.63 -17.01 -9.17
C LYS A 179 25.67 -16.45 -10.21
N ARG A 180 25.98 -15.23 -10.64
CA ARG A 180 25.18 -14.49 -11.61
C ARG A 180 25.42 -15.05 -13.00
N LEU A 181 24.35 -15.16 -13.77
CA LEU A 181 24.41 -15.63 -15.13
C LEU A 181 24.92 -14.49 -16.01
N SER A 182 25.90 -14.81 -16.87
CA SER A 182 26.38 -13.90 -17.90
C SER A 182 26.00 -14.48 -19.25
N ASN A 183 25.32 -13.67 -20.05
CA ASN A 183 24.93 -14.01 -21.41
C ASN A 183 26.02 -13.55 -22.38
N LYS A 184 26.29 -14.35 -23.41
CA LYS A 184 27.21 -13.94 -24.48
C LYS A 184 26.52 -12.82 -25.27
N GLY A 185 27.09 -11.63 -25.21
CA GLY A 185 26.51 -10.43 -25.84
C GLY A 185 26.27 -10.62 -27.33
N GLY A 186 25.03 -10.36 -27.75
CA GLY A 186 24.64 -10.11 -29.14
C GLY A 186 24.20 -8.65 -29.30
N SER A 187 23.91 -8.22 -30.53
CA SER A 187 23.34 -6.89 -30.75
C SER A 187 21.93 -6.84 -30.15
N LEU A 188 21.72 -5.96 -29.17
CA LEU A 188 20.42 -5.70 -28.58
C LEU A 188 19.79 -4.48 -29.26
N PRO A 189 18.48 -4.49 -29.55
CA PRO A 189 17.79 -3.31 -30.07
C PRO A 189 17.75 -2.19 -29.02
N SER A 190 17.65 -0.93 -29.46
CA SER A 190 17.53 0.23 -28.56
C SER A 190 16.20 0.24 -27.79
N ARG A 191 15.14 -0.37 -28.34
CA ARG A 191 13.84 -0.58 -27.69
C ARG A 191 13.38 -2.02 -27.85
N PHE A 192 12.81 -2.57 -26.79
CA PHE A 192 12.14 -3.86 -26.79
C PHE A 192 11.01 -3.85 -25.76
N ASP A 193 9.83 -4.32 -26.14
CA ASP A 193 8.71 -4.54 -25.22
C ASP A 193 8.19 -5.97 -25.42
N ALA A 194 8.28 -6.80 -24.38
CA ALA A 194 7.83 -8.19 -24.43
C ALA A 194 6.32 -8.31 -24.73
N SER A 195 5.50 -7.34 -24.36
CA SER A 195 4.06 -7.36 -24.63
C SER A 195 3.74 -7.08 -26.10
N GLU A 196 4.56 -6.27 -26.77
CA GLU A 196 4.50 -6.08 -28.22
C GLU A 196 5.05 -7.31 -28.94
N HIS A 197 6.18 -7.87 -28.49
CA HIS A 197 6.86 -8.99 -29.13
C HIS A 197 6.12 -10.33 -29.00
N TRP A 198 5.54 -10.60 -27.83
CA TRP A 198 4.73 -11.79 -27.54
C TRP A 198 3.29 -11.39 -27.20
N THR A 199 2.61 -10.80 -28.17
CA THR A 199 1.23 -10.29 -28.02
C THR A 199 0.31 -11.35 -27.40
N GLY A 200 -0.36 -10.98 -26.30
CA GLY A 200 -1.30 -11.84 -25.60
C GLY A 200 -0.66 -12.91 -24.69
N LEU A 201 0.67 -12.98 -24.59
CA LEU A 201 1.37 -13.95 -23.71
C LEU A 201 1.94 -13.29 -22.44
N ILE A 202 1.85 -11.97 -22.32
CA ILE A 202 2.26 -11.19 -21.16
C ILE A 202 1.01 -10.83 -20.35
N ALA A 203 0.98 -11.21 -19.07
CA ALA A 203 -0.13 -10.83 -18.20
C ALA A 203 -0.13 -9.32 -17.94
N GLU A 204 -1.32 -8.71 -17.86
CA GLU A 204 -1.48 -7.31 -17.46
C GLU A 204 -1.24 -7.12 -15.95
N ALA A 205 -1.17 -5.85 -15.53
CA ALA A 205 -1.02 -5.49 -14.13
C ALA A 205 -2.22 -5.97 -13.29
N ARG A 206 -1.93 -6.73 -12.24
CA ARG A 206 -2.93 -7.15 -11.24
C ARG A 206 -2.84 -6.28 -9.99
N ASP A 207 -3.87 -6.27 -9.17
CA ASP A 207 -3.88 -5.53 -7.90
C ASP A 207 -3.71 -6.48 -6.71
N GLN A 208 -2.64 -6.27 -5.93
CA GLN A 208 -2.38 -6.97 -4.67
C GLN A 208 -3.24 -6.46 -3.50
N GLY A 209 -4.05 -5.42 -3.71
CA GLY A 209 -4.83 -4.77 -2.67
C GLY A 209 -3.98 -4.27 -1.51
N TRP A 210 -4.57 -4.27 -0.32
CA TRP A 210 -3.91 -3.89 0.93
C TRP A 210 -3.23 -5.08 1.61
N CYS A 211 -2.41 -5.80 0.84
CA CYS A 211 -1.64 -6.93 1.31
C CYS A 211 -0.24 -6.87 0.69
N GLY A 212 0.80 -6.79 1.51
CA GLY A 212 2.21 -6.68 1.12
C GLY A 212 2.72 -7.97 0.46
N SER A 213 2.23 -8.22 -0.74
CA SER A 213 2.32 -9.51 -1.43
C SER A 213 2.95 -9.40 -2.82
N SER A 214 3.60 -8.28 -3.12
CA SER A 214 4.37 -8.09 -4.37
C SER A 214 5.37 -9.22 -4.64
N TRP A 215 5.97 -9.78 -3.58
CA TRP A 215 6.88 -10.92 -3.64
C TRP A 215 6.21 -12.16 -4.25
N ALA A 216 4.93 -12.39 -3.95
CA ALA A 216 4.13 -13.47 -4.49
C ALA A 216 3.61 -13.14 -5.90
N PHE A 217 3.08 -11.93 -6.09
CA PHE A 217 2.54 -11.49 -7.40
C PHE A 217 3.59 -11.48 -8.49
N SER A 218 4.73 -10.83 -8.25
CA SER A 218 5.80 -10.76 -9.24
C SER A 218 6.41 -12.14 -9.53
N THR A 219 6.43 -13.06 -8.55
CA THR A 219 6.89 -14.45 -8.77
C THR A 219 5.90 -15.22 -9.64
N ALA A 220 4.62 -15.21 -9.26
CA ALA A 220 3.57 -15.95 -9.97
C ALA A 220 3.37 -15.42 -11.40
N THR A 221 3.32 -14.10 -11.58
CA THR A 221 3.10 -13.48 -12.91
C THR A 221 4.31 -13.67 -13.84
N MET A 222 5.55 -13.55 -13.35
CA MET A 222 6.73 -13.86 -14.15
C MET A 222 6.74 -15.34 -14.57
N ALA A 223 6.40 -16.25 -13.66
CA ALA A 223 6.28 -17.67 -13.99
C ALA A 223 5.19 -17.92 -15.04
N SER A 224 4.02 -17.28 -14.90
CA SER A 224 2.92 -17.32 -15.88
C SER A 224 3.36 -16.90 -17.28
N ASP A 225 4.02 -15.74 -17.43
CA ASP A 225 4.47 -15.31 -18.76
C ASP A 225 5.47 -16.30 -19.35
N ARG A 226 6.39 -16.82 -18.54
CA ARG A 226 7.41 -17.75 -19.03
C ARG A 226 6.81 -19.08 -19.44
N PHE A 227 5.78 -19.57 -18.74
CA PHE A 227 4.98 -20.71 -19.22
C PHE A 227 4.37 -20.39 -20.58
N ALA A 228 3.74 -19.23 -20.74
CA ALA A 228 3.11 -18.85 -22.01
C ALA A 228 4.15 -18.70 -23.15
N ILE A 229 5.23 -17.96 -22.94
CA ILE A 229 6.28 -17.67 -23.92
C ILE A 229 7.01 -18.96 -24.32
N LEU A 230 7.53 -19.71 -23.35
CA LEU A 230 8.40 -20.85 -23.63
C LEU A 230 7.64 -22.09 -24.09
N SER A 231 6.33 -22.19 -23.79
CA SER A 231 5.45 -23.19 -24.40
C SER A 231 4.91 -22.78 -25.77
N LYS A 232 5.22 -21.56 -26.24
CA LYS A 232 4.68 -20.94 -27.47
C LYS A 232 3.15 -20.83 -27.46
N GLY A 233 2.59 -20.35 -26.35
CA GLY A 233 1.15 -20.11 -26.17
C GLY A 233 0.31 -21.35 -25.89
N ARG A 234 0.94 -22.52 -25.67
CA ARG A 234 0.23 -23.75 -25.31
C ARG A 234 -0.19 -23.79 -23.84
N GLU A 235 0.62 -23.19 -22.97
CA GLU A 235 0.38 -23.10 -21.53
C GLU A 235 0.21 -21.66 -21.10
N MET A 236 -0.93 -21.06 -21.45
CA MET A 236 -1.32 -19.74 -20.97
C MET A 236 -2.03 -19.91 -19.63
N VAL A 237 -1.29 -19.77 -18.54
CA VAL A 237 -1.78 -20.00 -17.18
C VAL A 237 -1.54 -18.78 -16.31
N GLN A 238 -2.56 -18.34 -15.58
CA GLN A 238 -2.43 -17.32 -14.55
C GLN A 238 -2.24 -18.03 -13.19
N LEU A 239 -1.01 -18.07 -12.68
CA LEU A 239 -0.66 -18.76 -11.45
C LEU A 239 -1.13 -17.97 -10.22
N ALA A 240 -1.55 -18.68 -9.17
CA ALA A 240 -2.16 -18.11 -7.98
C ALA A 240 -1.13 -17.53 -6.98
N PRO A 241 -1.01 -16.19 -6.82
CA PRO A 241 -0.18 -15.60 -5.77
C PRO A 241 -0.67 -15.97 -4.36
N GLN A 242 -1.97 -16.22 -4.21
CA GLN A 242 -2.59 -16.61 -2.94
C GLN A 242 -2.02 -17.90 -2.37
N GLN A 243 -1.74 -18.90 -3.22
CA GLN A 243 -1.11 -20.13 -2.77
C GLN A 243 0.22 -19.84 -2.09
N MET A 244 0.99 -18.86 -2.59
CA MET A 244 2.27 -18.50 -1.98
C MET A 244 2.09 -17.86 -0.61
N LEU A 245 1.08 -16.99 -0.46
CA LEU A 245 0.74 -16.38 0.84
C LEU A 245 0.35 -17.44 1.88
N ALA A 246 -0.38 -18.47 1.46
CA ALA A 246 -0.85 -19.53 2.34
C ALA A 246 0.22 -20.58 2.69
N CYS A 247 1.05 -20.94 1.71
CA CYS A 247 1.84 -22.17 1.77
C CYS A 247 3.36 -21.96 1.92
N VAL A 248 3.91 -20.80 1.57
CA VAL A 248 5.36 -20.59 1.70
C VAL A 248 5.70 -20.37 3.17
N ARG A 249 6.36 -21.36 3.77
CA ARG A 249 6.75 -21.33 5.18
C ARG A 249 7.78 -20.23 5.45
N ARG A 250 7.81 -19.76 6.71
CA ARG A 250 8.77 -18.75 7.22
C ARG A 250 8.73 -17.41 6.47
N GLN A 251 7.57 -17.08 5.89
CA GLN A 251 7.24 -15.75 5.37
C GLN A 251 6.20 -15.08 6.27
N ARG A 252 5.88 -13.82 6.01
CA ARG A 252 4.90 -13.04 6.79
C ARG A 252 3.64 -12.71 5.99
N GLY A 253 3.31 -13.51 4.97
CA GLY A 253 2.10 -13.32 4.17
C GLY A 253 1.97 -11.88 3.63
N CYS A 254 0.95 -11.17 4.09
CA CYS A 254 0.66 -9.77 3.75
C CYS A 254 1.57 -8.73 4.41
N SER A 255 2.43 -9.13 5.33
CA SER A 255 3.50 -8.28 5.89
C SER A 255 4.85 -8.52 5.21
N GLY A 256 4.88 -9.33 4.15
CA GLY A 256 5.99 -9.47 3.23
C GLY A 256 6.67 -10.84 3.19
N GLY A 257 7.54 -11.00 2.19
CA GLY A 257 8.28 -12.24 1.97
C GLY A 257 9.56 -12.06 1.15
N HIS A 258 10.38 -13.11 1.12
CA HIS A 258 11.61 -13.16 0.35
C HIS A 258 11.44 -13.92 -0.98
N LEU A 259 12.00 -13.36 -2.05
CA LEU A 259 11.91 -13.92 -3.40
C LEU A 259 12.62 -15.28 -3.54
N ASP A 260 13.73 -15.50 -2.83
CA ASP A 260 14.47 -16.78 -2.86
C ASP A 260 13.63 -17.94 -2.34
N SER A 261 12.89 -17.71 -1.26
CA SER A 261 11.98 -18.67 -0.64
C SER A 261 10.78 -18.93 -1.54
N ALA A 262 10.27 -17.88 -2.20
CA ALA A 262 9.21 -17.97 -3.20
C ALA A 262 9.61 -18.90 -4.34
N TRP A 263 10.75 -18.65 -4.99
CA TRP A 263 11.25 -19.50 -6.08
C TRP A 263 11.61 -20.91 -5.64
N GLN A 264 12.14 -21.08 -4.42
CA GLN A 264 12.40 -22.42 -3.87
C GLN A 264 11.11 -23.23 -3.73
N TYR A 265 10.02 -22.59 -3.29
CA TYR A 265 8.70 -23.21 -3.18
C TYR A 265 8.14 -23.59 -4.56
N VAL A 266 8.11 -22.66 -5.52
CA VAL A 266 7.61 -22.95 -6.88
C VAL A 266 8.39 -24.09 -7.54
N ARG A 267 9.69 -24.21 -7.25
CA ARG A 267 10.49 -25.33 -7.74
C ARG A 267 10.13 -26.68 -7.12
N LYS A 268 9.94 -26.72 -5.80
CA LYS A 268 9.70 -27.98 -5.08
C LYS A 268 8.25 -28.43 -5.17
N ASN A 269 7.35 -27.53 -4.79
CA ASN A 269 5.92 -27.80 -4.65
C ASN A 269 5.19 -27.56 -5.97
N GLY A 270 5.55 -26.49 -6.70
CA GLY A 270 4.77 -26.04 -7.84
C GLY A 270 3.55 -25.21 -7.42
N MET A 271 2.81 -24.75 -8.42
CA MET A 271 1.67 -23.86 -8.23
C MET A 271 0.43 -24.34 -8.99
N VAL A 272 -0.73 -23.91 -8.53
CA VAL A 272 -2.01 -24.00 -9.25
C VAL A 272 -2.36 -22.64 -9.88
N ASN A 273 -3.39 -22.62 -10.72
CA ASN A 273 -3.90 -21.39 -11.31
C ASN A 273 -4.79 -20.60 -10.32
N GLU A 274 -5.02 -19.34 -10.65
CA GLU A 274 -5.83 -18.41 -9.87
C GLU A 274 -7.27 -18.89 -9.68
N GLU A 275 -7.87 -19.54 -10.68
CA GLU A 275 -9.24 -20.07 -10.59
C GLU A 275 -9.35 -21.17 -9.53
N CYS A 276 -8.33 -22.03 -9.41
CA CYS A 276 -8.27 -23.06 -8.37
C CYS A 276 -7.93 -22.51 -6.98
N TYR A 277 -7.11 -21.45 -6.91
CA TYR A 277 -6.73 -20.81 -5.64
C TYR A 277 -6.89 -19.29 -5.71
N PRO A 278 -8.13 -18.77 -5.57
CA PRO A 278 -8.43 -17.36 -5.75
C PRO A 278 -7.76 -16.45 -4.72
N TYR A 279 -7.37 -15.25 -5.16
CA TYR A 279 -6.78 -14.23 -4.29
C TYR A 279 -7.77 -13.61 -3.31
N ILE A 280 -7.40 -13.61 -2.02
CA ILE A 280 -8.21 -13.05 -0.93
C ILE A 280 -7.45 -12.01 -0.10
N ALA A 281 -6.25 -11.62 -0.51
CA ALA A 281 -5.42 -10.60 0.17
C ALA A 281 -5.18 -10.86 1.67
N ALA A 282 -5.09 -12.13 2.07
CA ALA A 282 -4.87 -12.52 3.45
C ALA A 282 -4.00 -13.78 3.54
N GLN A 283 -3.23 -13.93 4.62
CA GLN A 283 -2.60 -15.21 4.92
C GLN A 283 -3.65 -16.17 5.48
N ASN A 284 -3.83 -17.30 4.81
CA ASN A 284 -4.79 -18.33 5.20
C ASN A 284 -4.12 -19.71 5.26
N VAL A 285 -4.94 -20.74 5.54
CA VAL A 285 -4.47 -22.12 5.62
C VAL A 285 -4.05 -22.62 4.23
N CYS A 286 -2.86 -23.22 4.16
CA CYS A 286 -2.39 -23.88 2.96
C CYS A 286 -3.29 -25.07 2.58
N LYS A 287 -3.75 -25.12 1.33
CA LYS A 287 -4.66 -26.15 0.80
C LYS A 287 -4.02 -27.08 -0.23
N VAL A 288 -2.78 -26.79 -0.64
CA VAL A 288 -2.06 -27.52 -1.69
C VAL A 288 -0.69 -27.92 -1.16
N HIS A 289 -0.39 -29.21 -1.23
CA HIS A 289 0.81 -29.85 -0.71
C HIS A 289 1.78 -30.26 -1.83
N GLU A 290 2.98 -30.72 -1.47
CA GLU A 290 4.03 -31.05 -2.44
C GLU A 290 3.67 -32.25 -3.34
N ASP A 291 2.97 -33.23 -2.77
CA ASP A 291 2.58 -34.48 -3.45
C ASP A 291 1.26 -34.33 -4.23
N ASP A 292 0.64 -33.16 -4.18
CA ASP A 292 -0.59 -32.91 -4.91
C ASP A 292 -0.38 -32.83 -6.43
N THR A 293 -1.44 -33.16 -7.14
CA THR A 293 -1.64 -32.91 -8.56
C THR A 293 -2.75 -31.87 -8.72
N LEU A 294 -2.95 -31.35 -9.93
CA LEU A 294 -4.11 -30.52 -10.24
C LEU A 294 -5.42 -31.25 -9.93
N ILE A 295 -5.45 -32.58 -10.08
CA ILE A 295 -6.62 -33.41 -9.80
C ILE A 295 -6.87 -33.50 -8.28
N THR A 296 -5.85 -33.85 -7.48
CA THR A 296 -6.02 -34.01 -6.02
C THR A 296 -6.25 -32.66 -5.32
N ALA A 297 -5.74 -31.57 -5.89
CA ALA A 297 -6.04 -30.20 -5.47
C ALA A 297 -7.43 -29.71 -5.94
N ASN A 298 -8.20 -30.54 -6.66
CA ASN A 298 -9.53 -30.23 -7.18
C ASN A 298 -9.54 -28.98 -8.10
N CYS A 299 -8.50 -28.85 -8.92
CA CYS A 299 -8.37 -27.81 -9.94
C CYS A 299 -8.87 -28.32 -11.31
N GLU A 300 -9.36 -27.41 -12.13
CA GLU A 300 -9.60 -27.68 -13.55
C GLU A 300 -8.28 -27.93 -14.29
N LEU A 301 -8.30 -28.91 -15.19
CA LEU A 301 -7.15 -29.23 -16.03
C LEU A 301 -7.08 -28.31 -17.25
N PRO A 302 -5.89 -27.87 -17.67
CA PRO A 302 -5.75 -27.03 -18.85
C PRO A 302 -6.20 -27.77 -20.11
N VAL A 303 -6.98 -27.11 -20.96
CA VAL A 303 -7.58 -27.73 -22.16
C VAL A 303 -6.54 -28.00 -23.26
N LYS A 304 -5.53 -27.12 -23.39
CA LYS A 304 -4.57 -27.17 -24.50
C LYS A 304 -3.43 -28.17 -24.31
N VAL A 305 -3.23 -28.68 -23.10
CA VAL A 305 -2.14 -29.62 -22.77
C VAL A 305 -2.63 -30.65 -21.76
N ASN A 306 -2.16 -31.90 -21.87
CA ASN A 306 -2.54 -32.96 -20.93
C ASN A 306 -1.73 -32.89 -19.63
N ARG A 307 -1.86 -31.78 -18.90
CA ARG A 307 -1.12 -31.54 -17.66
C ARG A 307 -1.96 -31.92 -16.46
N THR A 308 -1.47 -32.86 -15.66
CA THR A 308 -2.03 -33.20 -14.34
C THR A 308 -1.14 -32.71 -13.19
N HIS A 309 0.14 -32.48 -13.44
CA HIS A 309 1.07 -32.00 -12.42
C HIS A 309 0.97 -30.49 -12.17
N LEU A 310 1.25 -30.08 -10.93
CA LEU A 310 1.39 -28.67 -10.57
C LEU A 310 2.44 -27.95 -11.44
N TYR A 311 2.27 -26.65 -11.64
CA TYR A 311 3.16 -25.82 -12.43
C TYR A 311 4.47 -25.57 -11.67
N LYS A 312 5.50 -26.34 -11.99
CA LYS A 312 6.84 -26.22 -11.39
C LYS A 312 7.76 -25.36 -12.25
N MET A 313 8.71 -24.70 -11.58
CA MET A 313 9.79 -23.92 -12.20
C MET A 313 11.14 -24.53 -11.85
N GLY A 314 12.13 -24.39 -12.71
CA GLY A 314 13.50 -24.77 -12.43
C GLY A 314 14.16 -23.91 -11.36
N PRO A 315 15.44 -24.15 -11.05
CA PRO A 315 16.16 -23.32 -10.10
C PRO A 315 16.27 -21.89 -10.61
N ALA A 316 15.92 -20.94 -9.74
CA ALA A 316 16.13 -19.54 -10.00
C ALA A 316 17.62 -19.19 -10.11
N TYR A 317 17.91 -18.17 -10.89
CA TYR A 317 19.24 -17.61 -11.08
C TYR A 317 19.16 -16.09 -11.13
N SER A 318 20.27 -15.45 -10.73
CA SER A 318 20.39 -13.99 -10.71
C SER A 318 21.10 -13.49 -11.97
N LEU A 319 20.67 -12.35 -12.47
CA LEU A 319 21.26 -11.64 -13.62
C LEU A 319 22.19 -10.54 -13.11
N ASN A 320 23.24 -10.21 -13.86
CA ASN A 320 24.35 -9.41 -13.34
C ASN A 320 24.32 -7.93 -13.71
N ASN A 321 24.17 -7.64 -15.00
CA ASN A 321 24.28 -6.30 -15.55
C ASN A 321 23.12 -6.01 -16.51
N GLU A 322 23.05 -4.75 -16.94
CA GLU A 322 22.07 -4.26 -17.91
C GLU A 322 21.94 -5.19 -19.14
N THR A 323 23.05 -5.55 -19.78
CA THR A 323 23.08 -6.43 -20.96
C THR A 323 22.52 -7.82 -20.68
N ASP A 324 22.84 -8.42 -19.54
CA ASP A 324 22.35 -9.74 -19.14
C ASP A 324 20.83 -9.72 -18.91
N ILE A 325 20.33 -8.65 -18.28
CA ILE A 325 18.90 -8.42 -18.06
C ILE A 325 18.17 -8.24 -19.39
N MET A 326 18.67 -7.38 -20.27
CA MET A 326 18.10 -7.16 -21.61
C MET A 326 18.07 -8.45 -22.43
N THR A 327 19.17 -9.20 -22.44
CA THR A 327 19.28 -10.45 -23.21
C THR A 327 18.30 -11.50 -22.69
N GLU A 328 18.19 -11.64 -21.36
CA GLU A 328 17.24 -12.57 -20.75
C GLU A 328 15.80 -12.22 -21.10
N ILE A 329 15.43 -10.93 -21.00
CA ILE A 329 14.10 -10.44 -21.36
C ILE A 329 13.80 -10.73 -22.84
N LYS A 330 14.74 -10.46 -23.74
CA LYS A 330 14.58 -10.67 -25.18
C LYS A 330 14.39 -12.13 -25.56
N ASP A 331 15.13 -13.02 -24.92
CA ASP A 331 15.25 -14.41 -25.38
C ASP A 331 14.29 -15.35 -24.65
N ARG A 332 13.89 -15.00 -23.41
CA ARG A 332 13.12 -15.90 -22.53
C ARG A 332 11.91 -15.25 -21.88
N GLY A 333 11.71 -13.97 -22.14
CA GLY A 333 10.63 -13.20 -21.53
C GLY A 333 10.99 -12.66 -20.16
N THR A 334 9.95 -12.27 -19.44
CA THR A 334 10.01 -11.38 -18.29
C THR A 334 10.94 -11.88 -17.17
N VAL A 335 11.46 -10.93 -16.39
CA VAL A 335 12.32 -11.17 -15.24
C VAL A 335 11.77 -10.44 -14.02
N GLN A 336 12.04 -10.95 -12.83
CA GLN A 336 11.61 -10.35 -11.57
C GLN A 336 12.72 -9.46 -11.03
N ALA A 337 12.43 -8.20 -10.74
CA ALA A 337 13.39 -7.25 -10.19
C ALA A 337 12.92 -6.75 -8.82
N LEU A 338 13.88 -6.59 -7.91
CA LEU A 338 13.68 -5.92 -6.64
C LEU A 338 14.09 -4.45 -6.78
N MET A 339 13.24 -3.54 -6.33
CA MET A 339 13.55 -2.11 -6.25
C MET A 339 13.26 -1.56 -4.86
N ARG A 340 13.98 -0.51 -4.48
CA ARG A 340 13.73 0.30 -3.30
C ARG A 340 12.73 1.40 -3.67
N VAL A 341 11.58 1.42 -3.01
CA VAL A 341 10.51 2.37 -3.30
C VAL A 341 10.52 3.51 -2.29
N TYR A 342 10.45 4.73 -2.81
CA TYR A 342 10.39 5.98 -2.07
C TYR A 342 8.98 6.57 -2.12
N ARG A 343 8.73 7.60 -1.31
CA ARG A 343 7.39 8.19 -1.12
C ARG A 343 6.79 8.77 -2.41
N ASP A 344 7.60 9.43 -3.22
CA ASP A 344 7.22 10.02 -4.50
C ASP A 344 6.77 8.99 -5.55
N PHE A 345 7.32 7.77 -5.52
CA PHE A 345 6.96 6.72 -6.48
C PHE A 345 5.48 6.32 -6.39
N PHE A 346 4.88 6.38 -5.20
CA PHE A 346 3.44 6.13 -5.03
C PHE A 346 2.63 7.04 -5.96
N SER A 347 3.00 8.31 -6.08
CA SER A 347 2.31 9.29 -6.92
C SER A 347 2.65 9.22 -8.41
N TYR A 348 3.52 8.31 -8.87
CA TYR A 348 3.91 8.22 -10.28
C TYR A 348 2.70 8.07 -11.21
N ARG A 349 2.64 8.90 -12.26
CA ARG A 349 1.62 8.84 -13.32
C ARG A 349 2.20 8.40 -14.67
N GLY A 350 3.37 8.91 -15.04
CA GLY A 350 3.97 8.64 -16.34
C GLY A 350 5.27 9.39 -16.58
N GLY A 351 6.04 8.94 -17.57
CA GLY A 351 7.39 9.43 -17.90
C GLY A 351 8.48 8.50 -17.39
N ILE A 352 9.74 8.95 -17.38
CA ILE A 352 10.86 8.11 -16.90
C ILE A 352 11.14 8.45 -15.44
N TYR A 353 10.67 7.59 -14.54
CA TYR A 353 10.82 7.79 -13.10
C TYR A 353 12.29 7.81 -12.68
N ARG A 354 12.59 8.78 -11.81
CA ARG A 354 13.79 8.88 -10.99
C ARG A 354 13.38 9.47 -9.64
N HIS A 355 13.99 9.02 -8.55
CA HIS A 355 13.69 9.52 -7.23
C HIS A 355 14.01 11.01 -7.11
N SER A 356 13.07 11.77 -6.55
CA SER A 356 13.14 13.22 -6.37
C SER A 356 13.64 13.60 -4.98
N ALA A 357 14.50 14.63 -4.93
CA ALA A 357 14.93 15.26 -3.68
C ALA A 357 13.77 15.85 -2.85
N ALA A 358 12.62 16.12 -3.47
CA ALA A 358 11.41 16.62 -2.79
C ALA A 358 10.80 15.58 -1.82
N ALA A 359 11.07 14.28 -2.04
CA ALA A 359 10.57 13.21 -1.18
C ALA A 359 11.57 12.79 -0.09
N THR A 360 12.70 13.49 0.04
CA THR A 360 13.83 13.14 0.91
C THR A 360 13.75 13.64 2.37
N PRO A 361 13.04 14.73 2.75
CA PRO A 361 13.12 15.26 4.13
C PRO A 361 12.52 14.39 5.25
N ALA A 362 11.68 13.40 4.95
CA ALA A 362 11.12 12.49 5.95
C ALA A 362 12.00 11.22 6.08
N GLU A 363 13.18 11.37 6.70
CA GLU A 363 14.11 10.34 7.19
C GLU A 363 13.86 8.88 6.69
N GLU A 364 14.50 8.47 5.59
CA GLU A 364 14.83 7.07 5.23
C GLU A 364 13.76 5.96 5.41
N ARG A 365 12.46 6.22 5.17
CA ARG A 365 11.41 5.17 5.23
C ARG A 365 11.14 4.47 3.89
N SER A 366 12.15 4.29 3.05
CA SER A 366 11.99 3.43 1.85
C SER A 366 11.78 1.97 2.25
N ALA A 367 11.08 1.19 1.42
CA ALA A 367 11.06 -0.26 1.56
C ALA A 367 11.18 -0.94 0.20
N TYR A 368 11.44 -2.25 0.24
CA TYR A 368 11.65 -3.01 -0.98
C TYR A 368 10.32 -3.53 -1.55
N HIS A 369 10.23 -3.47 -2.87
CA HIS A 369 9.10 -3.91 -3.67
C HIS A 369 9.61 -4.72 -4.86
N SER A 370 8.88 -5.76 -5.23
CA SER A 370 9.25 -6.63 -6.34
C SER A 370 8.31 -6.45 -7.50
N VAL A 371 8.88 -6.17 -8.67
CA VAL A 371 8.19 -5.87 -9.91
C VAL A 371 8.66 -6.82 -11.00
N ARG A 372 8.00 -6.76 -12.16
CA ARG A 372 8.39 -7.56 -13.32
C ARG A 372 8.89 -6.65 -14.44
N LEU A 373 10.13 -6.84 -14.86
CA LEU A 373 10.69 -6.15 -16.02
C LEU A 373 10.29 -6.89 -17.29
N ILE A 374 9.79 -6.13 -18.27
CA ILE A 374 9.27 -6.68 -19.53
C ILE A 374 9.96 -6.10 -20.76
N GLY A 375 10.79 -5.08 -20.60
CA GLY A 375 11.36 -4.39 -21.75
C GLY A 375 12.21 -3.20 -21.37
N TRP A 376 12.67 -2.47 -22.37
CA TRP A 376 13.47 -1.27 -22.23
C TRP A 376 13.26 -0.35 -23.44
N GLY A 377 13.71 0.89 -23.29
CA GLY A 377 13.78 1.81 -24.41
C GLY A 377 14.76 2.94 -24.16
N GLU A 378 14.77 3.85 -25.12
CA GLU A 378 15.60 5.05 -25.15
C GLU A 378 14.75 6.20 -25.68
N GLU A 379 14.71 7.30 -24.94
CA GLU A 379 14.02 8.53 -25.32
C GLU A 379 15.03 9.66 -25.49
N ARG A 380 14.87 10.45 -26.55
CA ARG A 380 15.70 11.62 -26.78
C ARG A 380 15.07 12.84 -26.11
N VAL A 381 15.73 13.34 -25.07
CA VAL A 381 15.32 14.55 -24.34
C VAL A 381 16.33 15.64 -24.62
N GLY A 382 15.99 16.55 -25.54
CA GLY A 382 16.94 17.53 -26.06
C GLY A 382 18.10 16.85 -26.80
N TYR A 383 19.32 17.06 -26.29
CA TYR A 383 20.54 16.45 -26.85
C TYR A 383 20.93 15.13 -26.17
N GLU A 384 20.24 14.74 -25.10
CA GLU A 384 20.57 13.54 -24.31
C GLU A 384 19.65 12.37 -24.68
N VAL A 385 20.19 11.16 -24.54
CA VAL A 385 19.44 9.92 -24.66
C VAL A 385 19.22 9.36 -23.26
N VAL A 386 17.97 9.33 -22.83
CA VAL A 386 17.55 8.79 -21.54
C VAL A 386 17.10 7.36 -21.73
N LYS A 387 17.81 6.43 -21.09
CA LYS A 387 17.52 5.00 -21.10
C LYS A 387 16.52 4.65 -20.02
N TYR A 388 15.57 3.77 -20.30
CA TYR A 388 14.61 3.30 -19.30
C TYR A 388 14.35 1.80 -19.39
N TRP A 389 13.92 1.21 -18.27
CA TRP A 389 13.25 -0.09 -18.19
C TRP A 389 11.74 0.10 -18.27
N ILE A 390 11.04 -0.91 -18.80
CA ILE A 390 9.59 -1.02 -18.76
C ILE A 390 9.25 -2.11 -17.73
N ALA A 391 8.47 -1.74 -16.72
CA ALA A 391 8.11 -2.62 -15.63
C ALA A 391 6.59 -2.68 -15.43
N ILE A 392 6.09 -3.85 -15.04
CA ILE A 392 4.70 -4.07 -14.63
C ILE A 392 4.65 -4.13 -13.10
N ASN A 393 3.79 -3.31 -12.52
CA ASN A 393 3.54 -3.23 -11.08
C ASN A 393 2.41 -4.20 -10.65
N SER A 394 2.19 -4.34 -9.34
CA SER A 394 1.12 -5.15 -8.75
C SER A 394 0.07 -4.30 -8.01
N TRP A 395 -0.17 -3.07 -8.47
CA TRP A 395 -1.18 -2.15 -7.90
C TRP A 395 -2.37 -1.91 -8.83
N GLY A 396 -2.60 -2.82 -9.79
CA GLY A 396 -3.70 -2.71 -10.74
C GLY A 396 -3.43 -1.74 -11.89
N GLN A 397 -4.32 -1.80 -12.89
CA GLN A 397 -4.23 -1.01 -14.12
C GLN A 397 -4.54 0.48 -13.93
N TRP A 398 -5.20 0.85 -12.83
CA TRP A 398 -5.55 2.24 -12.53
C TRP A 398 -4.33 3.10 -12.13
N TRP A 399 -3.21 2.47 -11.75
CA TRP A 399 -1.99 3.16 -11.33
C TRP A 399 -1.00 3.31 -12.49
N GLY A 400 -0.32 4.46 -12.58
CA GLY A 400 0.75 4.72 -13.53
C GLY A 400 0.31 4.64 -14.99
N GLU A 401 1.12 3.99 -15.82
CA GLU A 401 0.90 3.83 -17.26
C GLU A 401 0.13 2.52 -17.52
N ASN A 402 -1.14 2.47 -17.10
CA ASN A 402 -1.99 1.25 -17.13
C ASN A 402 -1.42 0.08 -16.30
N GLY A 403 -1.00 0.39 -15.08
CA GLY A 403 -0.32 -0.54 -14.15
C GLY A 403 1.15 -0.79 -14.48
N ARG A 404 1.68 -0.09 -15.48
CA ARG A 404 3.10 -0.10 -15.86
C ARG A 404 3.79 1.17 -15.39
N PHE A 405 5.11 1.13 -15.39
CA PHE A 405 5.94 2.30 -15.21
C PHE A 405 7.24 2.17 -15.96
N ARG A 406 7.88 3.32 -16.19
CA ARG A 406 9.22 3.40 -16.76
C ARG A 406 10.15 4.02 -15.74
N ILE A 407 11.33 3.45 -15.61
CA ILE A 407 12.34 3.85 -14.62
C ILE A 407 13.71 3.91 -15.27
N LEU A 408 14.54 4.86 -14.84
CA LEU A 408 15.86 5.12 -15.38
C LEU A 408 16.73 3.84 -15.38
N ARG A 409 17.32 3.52 -16.54
CA ARG A 409 18.14 2.33 -16.80
C ARG A 409 19.62 2.68 -16.92
N GLY A 410 20.48 1.77 -16.49
CA GLY A 410 21.95 1.85 -16.63
C GLY A 410 22.64 2.57 -15.48
N VAL A 411 21.88 3.05 -14.49
CA VAL A 411 22.39 3.74 -13.30
C VAL A 411 21.91 3.08 -12.00
N ASN A 412 21.28 1.90 -12.09
CA ASN A 412 20.73 1.19 -10.95
C ASN A 412 19.79 2.05 -10.09
N GLU A 413 18.95 2.86 -10.76
CA GLU A 413 17.96 3.73 -10.10
C GLU A 413 17.10 2.90 -9.15
N CYS A 414 16.97 3.38 -7.91
CA CYS A 414 16.23 2.65 -6.87
C CYS A 414 16.68 1.18 -6.67
N GLU A 415 17.95 0.87 -6.89
CA GLU A 415 18.51 -0.49 -6.81
C GLU A 415 17.89 -1.52 -7.77
N ILE A 416 17.12 -1.12 -8.79
CA ILE A 416 16.31 -2.04 -9.61
C ILE A 416 17.14 -3.08 -10.38
N GLU A 417 18.41 -2.81 -10.64
CA GLU A 417 19.33 -3.69 -11.38
C GLU A 417 20.15 -4.58 -10.43
N SER A 418 20.04 -4.37 -9.12
CA SER A 418 20.92 -5.01 -8.12
C SER A 418 20.53 -6.46 -7.82
N TYR A 419 19.25 -6.79 -7.93
CA TYR A 419 18.73 -8.12 -7.64
C TYR A 419 17.59 -8.47 -8.60
N VAL A 420 17.99 -8.97 -9.78
CA VAL A 420 17.09 -9.45 -10.82
C VAL A 420 17.19 -10.97 -10.92
N LEU A 421 16.04 -11.64 -10.89
CA LEU A 421 15.90 -13.09 -10.91
C LEU A 421 15.13 -13.57 -12.14
N ALA A 422 15.47 -14.77 -12.58
CA ALA A 422 14.78 -15.50 -13.61
C ALA A 422 14.75 -17.00 -13.27
N ALA A 423 13.77 -17.71 -13.83
CA ALA A 423 13.64 -19.16 -13.73
C ALA A 423 12.94 -19.69 -14.99
N ASN A 424 13.23 -20.93 -15.40
CA ASN A 424 12.56 -21.53 -16.55
C ASN A 424 11.51 -22.57 -16.12
N PRO A 425 10.36 -22.65 -16.81
CA PRO A 425 9.30 -23.60 -16.50
C PRO A 425 9.64 -25.04 -16.88
N TYR A 426 8.91 -25.98 -16.28
CA TYR A 426 8.75 -27.34 -16.78
C TYR A 426 7.52 -27.37 -17.71
N VAL A 427 7.73 -27.07 -19.00
CA VAL A 427 6.66 -27.02 -19.99
C VAL A 427 6.19 -28.43 -20.36
N HIS A 428 4.94 -28.56 -20.73
CA HIS A 428 4.38 -29.76 -21.31
C HIS A 428 4.82 -29.85 -22.78
N GLU A 429 5.78 -30.72 -23.08
CA GLU A 429 6.24 -30.99 -24.44
C GLU A 429 5.73 -32.34 -24.92
N HIS A 430 5.26 -32.39 -26.17
CA HIS A 430 5.28 -33.65 -26.92
C HIS A 430 6.75 -33.96 -27.19
N VAL A 431 7.41 -34.62 -26.25
CA VAL A 431 8.78 -35.06 -26.46
C VAL A 431 8.74 -36.09 -27.60
N GLN A 432 9.29 -35.74 -28.76
CA GLN A 432 9.63 -36.71 -29.80
C GLN A 432 10.81 -37.57 -29.32
N THR A 433 10.64 -38.36 -28.25
CA THR A 433 11.54 -39.47 -27.97
C THR A 433 11.06 -40.64 -28.79
N VAL A 434 11.57 -40.74 -30.03
CA VAL A 434 11.46 -41.98 -30.80
C VAL A 434 12.32 -43.02 -30.07
N ARG A 435 11.69 -43.88 -29.26
CA ARG A 435 12.30 -45.16 -28.88
C ARG A 435 12.03 -46.13 -30.01
N ASN A 436 13.07 -46.46 -30.78
CA ASN A 436 12.98 -47.60 -31.70
C ASN A 436 13.02 -48.89 -30.87
N VAL A 437 11.84 -49.41 -30.54
CA VAL A 437 11.68 -50.78 -30.06
C VAL A 437 10.89 -51.52 -31.14
N GLY A 438 11.60 -52.25 -32.00
CA GLY A 438 11.03 -53.30 -32.86
C GLY A 438 9.82 -52.94 -33.73
N GLU A 439 9.86 -51.82 -34.46
CA GLU A 439 8.83 -51.40 -35.45
C GLU A 439 7.53 -50.75 -34.92
N LEU A 440 7.48 -50.27 -33.66
CA LEU A 440 6.41 -49.38 -33.19
C LEU A 440 6.96 -48.05 -32.66
N GLN A 441 6.47 -46.93 -33.21
CA GLN A 441 6.72 -45.59 -32.67
C GLN A 441 5.72 -45.30 -31.54
N GLU A 442 6.18 -45.32 -30.28
CA GLU A 442 5.40 -44.79 -29.15
C GLU A 442 5.65 -43.29 -28.98
N LEU A 443 4.59 -42.48 -29.05
CA LEU A 443 4.59 -41.08 -28.62
C LEU A 443 4.50 -41.02 -27.09
N ILE A 444 5.62 -40.70 -26.43
CA ILE A 444 5.63 -40.43 -24.99
C ILE A 444 5.33 -38.94 -24.78
N VAL A 445 4.14 -38.66 -24.24
CA VAL A 445 3.67 -37.31 -23.90
C VAL A 445 4.06 -37.02 -22.44
N GLY A 446 4.82 -35.95 -22.17
CA GLY A 446 5.33 -35.69 -20.81
C GLY A 446 5.70 -34.22 -20.55
N THR A 447 5.97 -33.90 -19.28
CA THR A 447 6.50 -32.57 -18.89
C THR A 447 8.02 -32.57 -18.99
N GLY A 448 8.58 -31.56 -19.64
CA GLY A 448 10.01 -31.39 -19.89
C GLY A 448 10.53 -30.08 -19.29
N TYR A 449 11.71 -30.13 -18.67
CA TYR A 449 12.39 -28.91 -18.21
C TYR A 449 12.96 -28.14 -19.39
N VAL A 450 12.76 -26.81 -19.45
CA VAL A 450 13.45 -25.95 -20.44
C VAL A 450 14.81 -25.53 -19.87
N PRO A 451 15.94 -26.16 -20.27
CA PRO A 451 17.24 -25.82 -19.71
C PRO A 451 17.66 -24.41 -20.11
N HIS A 452 18.43 -23.76 -19.23
CA HIS A 452 19.13 -22.54 -19.60
C HIS A 452 20.37 -22.91 -20.44
N PRO A 453 20.65 -22.27 -21.60
CA PRO A 453 21.70 -22.69 -22.52
C PRO A 453 23.10 -22.66 -21.90
N SER A 454 23.32 -21.75 -20.96
CA SER A 454 24.59 -21.59 -20.24
C SER A 454 24.71 -22.39 -18.93
N ARG A 455 23.68 -23.14 -18.51
CA ARG A 455 23.77 -24.07 -17.37
C ARG A 455 23.65 -25.51 -17.85
N ARG A 456 24.80 -26.21 -17.97
CA ARG A 456 24.79 -27.68 -17.97
C ARG A 456 24.39 -28.13 -16.56
N TYR A 457 23.19 -28.70 -16.43
CA TYR A 457 22.85 -29.43 -15.21
C TYR A 457 23.57 -30.78 -15.25
N PRO A 458 24.30 -31.19 -14.20
CA PRO A 458 24.74 -32.58 -14.13
C PRO A 458 23.49 -33.48 -14.12
N PRO A 459 23.52 -34.64 -14.78
CA PRO A 459 22.42 -35.59 -14.74
C PRO A 459 22.17 -35.99 -13.28
N TYR A 460 20.90 -35.97 -12.87
CA TYR A 460 20.46 -36.41 -11.54
C TYR A 460 20.95 -37.85 -11.30
N GLY A 461 21.95 -38.01 -10.44
CA GLY A 461 22.26 -39.30 -9.83
C GLY A 461 21.18 -39.62 -8.80
N ARG A 462 20.47 -40.74 -8.98
CA ARG A 462 19.69 -41.36 -7.90
C ARG A 462 20.67 -41.80 -6.81
N GLY A 463 20.40 -41.42 -5.58
CA GLY A 463 21.02 -41.94 -4.37
C GLY A 463 19.91 -42.30 -3.39
#